data_AF-A0A8H6KVF7-F1
#
_entry.id   AF-A0A8H6KVF7-F1
#
_cell.length_a   1.000
_cell.length_b   1.000
_cell.length_c   1.000
_cell.angle_alpha   90.00
_cell.angle_beta   90.00
_cell.angle_gamma   90.00
#
_symmetry.space_group_name_H-M   'P 1'
#
loop_
_entity.id
_entity.type
_entity.pdbx_description
1 polymer ?
#
loop_
_entity_poly.entity_id
_entity_poly.type
_entity_poly.pdbx_seq_one_letter_code
_entity_poly.pdbx_strand_id
1 'polypeptide(L)'
;MQLSSVLVLLASTTGVIADLHKYAICTSKFQPINNPNTCPKKRDTSDNDVLNLARSRIMGRGYGDNAEATKKACAAYHNRNTGNEQWDKCPDCTVGWRNTNDPNYCVLACNSAAEHIGGDEWLYYCKQAGADDADAY
;
A
#
# COMPACT_ATOMS: atom_id res chain seq x y z
N MET A 1 -26.26 2.63 -53.05
CA MET A 1 -25.93 3.55 -51.94
C MET A 1 -25.55 2.70 -50.74
N GLN A 2 -24.34 2.95 -50.24
CA GLN A 2 -23.75 2.60 -48.94
C GLN A 2 -23.91 1.18 -48.36
N LEU A 3 -22.77 0.47 -48.41
CA LEU A 3 -22.28 -0.49 -47.42
C LEU A 3 -22.28 0.14 -46.01
N SER A 4 -22.65 -0.63 -44.98
CA SER A 4 -21.94 -0.57 -43.70
C SER A 4 -22.28 -1.78 -42.82
N SER A 5 -21.35 -2.72 -42.80
CA SER A 5 -21.25 -3.81 -41.83
C SER A 5 -20.69 -3.24 -40.54
N VAL A 6 -21.46 -3.25 -39.45
CA VAL A 6 -20.90 -2.97 -38.11
C VAL A 6 -20.73 -4.31 -37.40
N LEU A 7 -19.52 -4.87 -37.51
CA LEU A 7 -19.05 -5.92 -36.60
C LEU A 7 -18.75 -5.26 -35.25
N VAL A 8 -19.59 -5.52 -34.24
CA VAL A 8 -19.26 -5.22 -32.84
C VAL A 8 -18.42 -6.39 -32.33
N LEU A 9 -17.10 -6.20 -32.33
CA LEU A 9 -16.15 -7.11 -31.67
C LEU A 9 -16.23 -6.88 -30.16
N LEU A 10 -16.96 -7.76 -29.47
CA LEU A 10 -16.87 -7.92 -28.01
C LEU A 10 -15.54 -8.61 -27.70
N ALA A 11 -14.52 -7.82 -27.37
CA ALA A 11 -13.28 -8.34 -26.79
C ALA A 11 -13.56 -8.75 -25.34
N SER A 12 -13.82 -10.04 -25.12
CA SER A 12 -13.72 -10.65 -23.80
C SER A 12 -12.25 -10.74 -23.43
N THR A 13 -11.74 -9.70 -22.77
CA THR A 13 -10.41 -9.73 -22.14
C THR A 13 -10.45 -10.72 -20.99
N THR A 14 -9.93 -11.92 -21.19
CA THR A 14 -9.48 -12.78 -20.09
C THR A 14 -8.22 -12.16 -19.51
N GLY A 15 -8.38 -11.04 -18.80
CA GLY A 15 -7.32 -10.48 -17.98
C GLY A 15 -7.23 -11.30 -16.72
N VAL A 16 -6.02 -11.71 -16.35
CA VAL A 16 -5.70 -12.01 -14.94
C VAL A 16 -6.17 -10.80 -14.15
N ILE A 17 -7.19 -10.97 -13.31
CA ILE A 17 -7.67 -9.90 -12.44
C ILE A 17 -6.57 -9.72 -11.41
N ALA A 18 -5.70 -8.73 -11.61
CA ALA A 18 -4.81 -8.29 -10.55
C ALA A 18 -5.70 -7.96 -9.34
N ASP A 19 -5.35 -8.49 -8.16
CA ASP A 19 -6.10 -8.22 -6.93
C ASP A 19 -5.79 -6.79 -6.49
N LEU A 20 -6.57 -5.86 -7.04
CA LEU A 20 -6.36 -4.42 -6.90
C LEU A 20 -7.12 -3.86 -5.70
N HIS A 21 -6.45 -2.95 -5.01
CA HIS A 21 -6.82 -2.45 -3.70
C HIS A 21 -6.63 -0.93 -3.65
N LYS A 22 -7.31 -0.31 -2.70
CA LYS A 22 -7.20 1.14 -2.46
C LYS A 22 -5.98 1.47 -1.63
N TYR A 23 -5.57 0.56 -0.77
CA TYR A 23 -4.51 0.76 0.19
C TYR A 23 -3.50 -0.36 0.13
N ALA A 24 -2.24 0.00 0.32
CA ALA A 24 -1.20 -0.99 0.46
C ALA A 24 -0.10 -0.52 1.41
N ILE A 25 0.45 -1.46 2.17
CA ILE A 25 1.52 -1.26 3.15
C ILE A 25 2.63 -2.28 2.91
N CYS A 26 3.85 -1.91 3.27
CA CYS A 26 4.97 -2.83 3.37
C CYS A 26 5.15 -3.26 4.83
N THR A 27 5.47 -4.52 5.06
CA THR A 27 5.68 -5.07 6.40
C THR A 27 7.04 -5.76 6.52
N SER A 28 7.62 -5.77 7.71
CA SER A 28 8.92 -6.39 7.98
C SER A 28 8.84 -7.30 9.20
N LYS A 29 9.63 -8.37 9.21
CA LYS A 29 9.90 -9.17 10.40
C LYS A 29 10.62 -8.27 11.40
N PHE A 30 9.99 -8.06 12.55
CA PHE A 30 10.43 -7.24 13.69
C PHE A 30 11.73 -6.44 13.49
N GLN A 31 11.62 -5.17 13.07
CA GLN A 31 12.69 -4.20 13.26
C GLN A 31 12.48 -3.50 14.62
N PRO A 32 13.51 -3.33 15.47
CA PRO A 32 13.40 -2.51 16.68
C PRO A 32 12.89 -1.13 16.29
N ILE A 33 11.94 -0.61 17.07
CA ILE A 33 11.24 0.64 16.80
C ILE A 33 12.19 1.85 16.81
N ASN A 34 12.85 2.09 15.69
CA ASN A 34 13.48 3.36 15.35
C ASN A 34 12.51 4.23 14.53
N ASN A 35 11.33 3.68 14.20
CA ASN A 35 10.35 4.32 13.34
C ASN A 35 9.12 4.67 14.20
N PRO A 36 8.87 5.95 14.52
CA PRO A 36 7.67 6.36 15.24
C PRO A 36 6.47 6.21 14.29
N ASN A 37 5.91 5.00 14.19
CA ASN A 37 4.60 4.74 13.61
C ASN A 37 3.47 5.23 14.55
N THR A 38 3.72 6.26 15.35
CA THR A 38 2.66 6.93 16.08
C THR A 38 1.94 7.81 15.08
N CYS A 39 0.63 7.60 14.96
CA CYS A 39 -0.23 8.54 14.29
C CYS A 39 0.09 9.95 14.79
N PRO A 40 0.15 10.98 13.92
CA PRO A 40 0.24 12.35 14.39
C PRO A 40 -1.06 12.72 15.12
N LYS A 41 -1.22 12.23 16.35
CA LYS A 41 -2.16 12.78 17.33
C LYS A 41 -1.55 14.09 17.81
N LYS A 42 -2.42 15.07 18.08
CA LYS A 42 -2.02 16.29 18.80
C LYS A 42 -1.23 15.87 20.04
N ARG A 43 -0.07 16.51 20.18
CA ARG A 43 1.05 16.15 21.04
C ARG A 43 0.71 16.53 22.49
N ASP A 44 -0.02 15.67 23.19
CA ASP A 44 -0.57 16.04 24.51
C ASP A 44 -0.18 15.09 25.66
N THR A 45 0.64 14.06 25.44
CA THR A 45 1.08 13.16 26.53
C THR A 45 2.49 12.64 26.32
N SER A 46 3.29 12.67 27.39
CA SER A 46 4.69 12.24 27.49
C SER A 46 5.05 11.06 26.59
N ASP A 47 5.93 11.34 25.62
CA ASP A 47 6.33 10.47 24.51
C ASP A 47 6.80 9.05 24.92
N ASN A 48 7.09 8.81 26.20
CA ASN A 48 7.55 7.51 26.71
C ASN A 48 6.42 6.48 26.92
N ASP A 49 5.19 6.89 27.24
CA ASP A 49 4.10 5.94 27.52
C ASP A 49 3.48 5.38 26.23
N VAL A 50 3.40 6.21 25.18
CA VAL A 50 2.96 5.79 23.85
C VAL A 50 3.96 4.81 23.23
N LEU A 51 5.26 5.04 23.44
CA LEU A 51 6.34 4.15 22.98
C LEU A 51 6.26 2.78 23.67
N ASN A 52 5.98 2.75 24.97
CA ASN A 52 5.87 1.51 25.75
C ASN A 52 4.58 0.74 25.43
N LEU A 53 3.46 1.43 25.14
CA LEU A 53 2.22 0.80 24.68
C LEU A 53 2.38 0.19 23.27
N ALA A 54 3.09 0.87 22.37
CA ALA A 54 3.42 0.35 21.04
C ALA A 54 4.32 -0.91 21.13
N ARG A 55 5.35 -0.89 22.00
CA ARG A 55 6.21 -2.07 22.25
C ARG A 55 5.44 -3.31 22.72
N SER A 56 4.45 -3.15 23.59
CA SER A 56 3.70 -4.28 24.15
C SER A 56 2.76 -4.95 23.15
N ARG A 57 2.31 -4.26 22.09
CA ARG A 57 1.36 -4.79 21.11
C ARG A 57 2.02 -5.41 19.87
N ILE A 58 3.27 -5.05 19.58
CA ILE A 58 4.04 -5.58 18.44
C ILE A 58 4.48 -7.04 18.69
N MET A 59 4.61 -7.47 19.94
CA MET A 59 5.09 -8.81 20.32
C MET A 59 4.15 -9.98 19.94
N GLY A 60 2.97 -9.72 19.36
CA GLY A 60 1.96 -10.74 19.01
C GLY A 60 1.78 -11.04 17.51
N ARG A 61 2.26 -10.18 16.60
CA ARG A 61 2.23 -10.40 15.14
C ARG A 61 3.69 -10.42 14.66
N GLY A 62 4.15 -11.52 14.09
CA GLY A 62 5.54 -11.68 13.63
C GLY A 62 6.03 -10.69 12.56
N TYR A 63 5.20 -9.71 12.17
CA TYR A 63 5.46 -8.67 11.18
C TYR A 63 4.90 -7.32 11.67
N GLY A 64 5.67 -6.24 11.49
CA GLY A 64 5.26 -4.86 11.79
C GLY A 64 5.34 -3.96 10.56
N ASP A 65 4.58 -2.86 10.56
CA ASP A 65 4.50 -1.94 9.42
C ASP A 65 5.81 -1.18 9.17
N ASN A 66 6.26 -1.16 7.92
CA ASN A 66 7.49 -0.51 7.49
C ASN A 66 7.15 0.76 6.68
N ALA A 67 7.03 1.89 7.38
CA ALA A 67 6.64 3.17 6.78
C ALA A 67 7.68 3.68 5.76
N GLU A 68 8.97 3.46 6.00
CA GLU A 68 10.02 3.87 5.06
C GLU A 68 9.95 3.07 3.76
N ALA A 69 9.83 1.74 3.88
CA ALA A 69 9.64 0.88 2.72
C ALA A 69 8.35 1.24 1.97
N THR A 70 7.26 1.52 2.70
CA THR A 70 5.99 1.92 2.08
C THR A 70 6.10 3.24 1.31
N LYS A 71 6.83 4.24 1.81
CA LYS A 71 7.09 5.49 1.07
C LYS A 71 7.83 5.22 -0.24
N LYS A 72 8.92 4.44 -0.16
CA LYS A 72 9.77 4.11 -1.31
C LYS A 72 9.00 3.28 -2.35
N ALA A 73 8.28 2.27 -1.89
CA ALA A 73 7.44 1.42 -2.73
C ALA A 73 6.33 2.25 -3.40
N CYS A 74 5.63 3.11 -2.67
CA CYS A 74 4.58 3.96 -3.23
C CYS A 74 5.12 4.93 -4.28
N ALA A 75 6.30 5.54 -4.06
CA ALA A 75 6.94 6.39 -5.06
C ALA A 75 7.35 5.62 -6.32
N ALA A 76 7.86 4.40 -6.17
CA ALA A 76 8.20 3.54 -7.30
C ALA A 76 6.94 3.10 -8.09
N TYR A 77 5.88 2.71 -7.37
CA TYR A 77 4.60 2.29 -7.95
C TYR A 77 3.89 3.44 -8.68
N HIS A 78 3.92 4.65 -8.12
CA HIS A 78 3.41 5.86 -8.76
C HIS A 78 4.13 6.15 -10.10
N ASN A 79 5.45 5.95 -10.13
CA ASN A 79 6.26 6.19 -11.33
C ASN A 79 6.24 5.02 -12.31
N ARG A 80 5.48 3.95 -12.03
CA ARG A 80 5.36 2.80 -12.90
C ARG A 80 4.62 3.17 -14.18
N ASN A 81 5.13 2.63 -15.30
CA ASN A 81 4.48 2.70 -16.60
C ASN A 81 4.93 1.49 -17.45
N THR A 82 4.32 0.32 -17.21
CA THR A 82 4.70 -0.93 -17.90
C THR A 82 3.81 -1.30 -19.08
N GLY A 83 2.77 -0.51 -19.34
CA GLY A 83 1.77 -0.79 -20.37
C GLY A 83 0.63 0.22 -20.33
N ASN A 84 -0.58 -0.22 -20.69
CA ASN A 84 -1.77 0.64 -20.77
C ASN A 84 -2.96 0.13 -19.96
N GLU A 85 -2.79 -0.96 -19.22
CA GLU A 85 -3.84 -1.52 -18.37
C GLU A 85 -3.93 -0.74 -17.04
N GLN A 86 -5.02 -0.94 -16.29
CA GLN A 86 -5.23 -0.22 -15.03
C GLN A 86 -4.08 -0.45 -14.06
N TRP A 87 -3.64 -1.69 -13.88
CA TRP A 87 -2.52 -2.03 -12.98
C TRP A 87 -1.15 -1.55 -13.49
N ASP A 88 -0.98 -1.21 -14.77
CA ASP A 88 0.31 -0.79 -15.33
C ASP A 88 0.78 0.59 -14.86
N LYS A 89 -0.14 1.39 -14.30
CA LYS A 89 0.07 2.77 -13.90
C LYS A 89 -0.63 3.02 -12.58
N CYS A 90 -0.11 3.94 -11.78
CA CYS A 90 -0.82 4.45 -10.61
C CYS A 90 -0.71 5.98 -10.53
N PRO A 91 -1.44 6.71 -11.40
CA PRO A 91 -1.36 8.17 -11.46
C PRO A 91 -1.96 8.85 -10.23
N ASP A 92 -2.73 8.13 -9.42
CA ASP A 92 -3.36 8.62 -8.20
C ASP A 92 -2.68 8.09 -6.91
N CYS A 93 -1.58 7.35 -7.04
CA CYS A 93 -0.83 6.81 -5.91
C CYS A 93 -0.29 7.93 -5.02
N THR A 94 -0.71 7.96 -3.76
CA THR A 94 -0.25 8.94 -2.78
C THR A 94 -0.01 8.30 -1.42
N VAL A 95 1.02 8.76 -0.72
CA VAL A 95 1.31 8.30 0.64
C VAL A 95 0.42 9.03 1.63
N GLY A 96 -0.20 8.31 2.57
CA GLY A 96 -1.08 8.90 3.58
C GLY A 96 -1.23 8.03 4.83
N TRP A 97 -1.53 8.67 5.96
CA TRP A 97 -1.80 7.97 7.22
C TRP A 97 -3.21 7.37 7.21
N ARG A 98 -3.30 6.09 7.59
CA ARG A 98 -4.54 5.31 7.65
C ARG A 98 -4.79 4.81 9.06
N ASN A 99 -5.88 5.28 9.65
CA ASN A 99 -6.35 4.71 10.91
C ASN A 99 -6.72 3.25 10.69
N THR A 100 -6.30 2.39 11.59
CA THR A 100 -6.83 1.03 11.63
C THR A 100 -8.11 1.02 12.47
N ASN A 101 -8.67 -0.16 12.69
CA ASN A 101 -9.81 -0.32 13.59
C ASN A 101 -9.50 0.10 15.05
N ASP A 102 -8.22 0.28 15.40
CA ASP A 102 -7.82 0.91 16.66
C ASP A 102 -7.60 2.41 16.44
N PRO A 103 -8.38 3.30 17.08
CA PRO A 103 -8.25 4.75 16.91
C PRO A 103 -6.93 5.32 17.45
N ASN A 104 -6.10 4.51 18.12
CA ASN A 104 -4.76 4.87 18.58
C ASN A 104 -3.65 4.33 17.69
N TYR A 105 -4.00 3.56 16.65
CA TYR A 105 -3.04 2.98 15.74
C TYR A 105 -3.33 3.41 14.32
N CYS A 106 -2.30 3.85 13.63
CA CYS A 106 -2.42 4.13 12.22
C CYS A 106 -1.13 3.78 11.49
N VAL A 107 -1.28 3.48 10.22
CA VAL A 107 -0.22 2.99 9.36
C VAL A 107 0.02 3.98 8.25
N LEU A 108 1.25 4.11 7.81
CA LEU A 108 1.52 4.85 6.60
C LEU A 108 1.28 3.92 5.42
N ALA A 109 0.30 4.24 4.59
CA ALA A 109 -0.10 3.44 3.43
C ALA A 109 0.10 4.21 2.13
N CYS A 110 0.29 3.48 1.04
CA CYS A 110 0.06 3.98 -0.31
C CYS A 110 -1.44 3.93 -0.60
N ASN A 111 -1.99 4.98 -1.19
CA ASN A 111 -3.41 5.13 -1.47
C ASN A 111 -3.62 5.30 -2.96
N SER A 112 -4.58 4.58 -3.51
CA SER A 112 -5.09 4.76 -4.88
C SER A 112 -6.62 4.71 -4.82
N ALA A 113 -7.27 5.84 -5.10
CA ALA A 113 -8.71 5.93 -5.12
C ALA A 113 -9.33 5.10 -6.25
N ALA A 114 -8.60 4.94 -7.35
CA ALA A 114 -8.98 4.19 -8.53
C ALA A 114 -8.46 2.73 -8.53
N GLU A 115 -8.06 2.21 -7.36
CA GLU A 115 -7.72 0.79 -7.18
C GLU A 115 -6.64 0.33 -8.17
N HIS A 116 -5.47 0.97 -8.12
CA HIS A 116 -4.34 0.63 -8.98
C HIS A 116 -3.28 -0.24 -8.28
N ILE A 117 -3.40 -0.51 -6.99
CA ILE A 117 -2.33 -1.09 -6.18
C ILE A 117 -2.68 -2.51 -5.78
N GLY A 118 -1.77 -3.47 -5.93
CA GLY A 118 -1.96 -4.81 -5.39
C GLY A 118 -1.10 -5.85 -6.07
N GLY A 119 -1.46 -7.12 -5.85
CA GLY A 119 -0.78 -8.27 -6.44
C GLY A 119 0.66 -8.48 -5.95
N ASP A 120 1.38 -9.31 -6.69
CA ASP A 120 2.80 -9.59 -6.47
C ASP A 120 3.69 -8.39 -6.83
N GLU A 121 3.21 -7.44 -7.64
CA GLU A 121 3.93 -6.22 -7.95
C GLU A 121 4.15 -5.33 -6.73
N TRP A 122 3.14 -5.16 -5.88
CA TRP A 122 3.32 -4.37 -4.66
C TRP A 122 4.37 -5.01 -3.74
N LEU A 123 4.31 -6.34 -3.58
CA LEU A 123 5.30 -7.10 -2.82
C LEU A 123 6.72 -6.95 -3.38
N TYR A 124 6.87 -6.94 -4.71
CA TYR A 124 8.15 -6.69 -5.37
C TYR A 124 8.77 -5.35 -4.95
N TYR A 125 7.99 -4.26 -4.99
CA TYR A 125 8.47 -2.94 -4.60
C TYR A 125 8.74 -2.83 -3.10
N CYS A 126 7.94 -3.49 -2.25
CA CYS A 126 8.22 -3.57 -0.82
C CYS A 126 9.56 -4.25 -0.55
N LYS A 127 9.84 -5.38 -1.21
CA LYS A 127 11.13 -6.08 -1.09
C LYS A 127 12.30 -5.24 -1.60
N GLN A 128 12.14 -4.57 -2.73
CA GLN A 128 13.15 -3.65 -3.26
C GLN A 128 13.42 -2.49 -2.29
N ALA A 129 12.40 -2.05 -1.55
CA ALA A 129 12.51 -1.01 -0.54
C ALA A 129 13.04 -1.50 0.83
N GLY A 130 13.33 -2.80 0.97
CA GLY A 130 13.91 -3.41 2.18
C GLY A 130 12.88 -3.95 3.17
N ALA A 131 11.62 -4.11 2.78
CA ALA A 131 10.62 -4.82 3.56
C ALA A 131 10.63 -6.33 3.27
N ASP A 132 10.09 -7.12 4.18
CA ASP A 132 10.06 -8.58 4.04
C ASP A 132 8.79 -9.07 3.35
N ASP A 133 7.69 -8.33 3.51
CA ASP A 133 6.37 -8.69 3.04
C ASP A 133 5.51 -7.45 2.75
N ALA A 134 4.28 -7.66 2.30
CA ALA A 134 3.36 -6.61 1.90
C ALA A 134 1.90 -7.02 2.15
N ASP A 135 1.04 -6.03 2.33
CA ASP A 135 -0.40 -6.22 2.53
C ASP A 135 -1.17 -5.13 1.76
N ALA A 136 -2.32 -5.49 1.18
CA ALA A 136 -3.15 -4.60 0.37
C ALA A 136 -4.63 -4.85 0.68
N TYR A 137 -5.42 -3.77 0.80
CA TYR A 137 -6.82 -3.79 1.28
C TYR A 137 -7.65 -2.56 0.85
#